data_AF-A0A2E1YC65-F1
#
_entry.id   AF-A0A2E1YC65-F1
#
_cell.length_a   1.000
_cell.length_b   1.000
_cell.length_c   1.000
_cell.angle_alpha   90.00
_cell.angle_beta   90.00
_cell.angle_gamma   90.00
#
_symmetry.space_group_name_H-M   'P 1'
#
loop_
_entity.id
_entity.type
_entity.pdbx_description
1 polymer ?
#
loop_
_entity_poly.entity_id
_entity_poly.type
_entity_poly.pdbx_seq_one_letter_code
_entity_poly.pdbx_strand_id
1 'polypeptide(L)' 'MMDRIDKRIISLLQQDAGMPAREIAEKVNLTPTPCWRRIQRLENDGVIT' A
#
# COMPACT_ATOMS: atom_id res chain seq x y z
N MET A 1 7.59 12.05 -1.62
CA MET A 1 8.71 11.16 -1.96
C MET A 1 8.25 9.75 -1.66
N MET A 2 8.34 8.85 -2.64
CA MET A 2 7.77 7.50 -2.56
C MET A 2 8.81 6.55 -1.98
N ASP A 3 8.52 5.95 -0.83
CA ASP A 3 9.45 5.07 -0.14
C ASP A 3 9.49 3.68 -0.79
N ARG A 4 10.46 2.85 -0.39
CA ARG A 4 10.53 1.44 -0.81
C ARG A 4 9.27 0.66 -0.43
N ILE A 5 8.64 1.02 0.69
CA ILE A 5 7.38 0.41 1.13
C ILE A 5 6.25 0.76 0.19
N ASP A 6 6.11 2.03 -0.20
CA ASP A 6 5.05 2.46 -1.12
C ASP A 6 5.17 1.74 -2.46
N LYS A 7 6.40 1.59 -2.98
CA LYS A 7 6.67 0.77 -4.17
C LYS A 7 6.23 -0.69 -3.99
N ARG A 8 6.44 -1.26 -2.80
CA ARG A 8 6.05 -2.63 -2.47
C ARG A 8 4.52 -2.76 -2.41
N ILE A 9 3.84 -1.81 -1.79
CA ILE A 9 2.37 -1.72 -1.71
C ILE A 9 1.79 -1.67 -3.11
N ILE A 10 2.28 -0.76 -3.96
CA ILE A 10 1.83 -0.63 -5.35
C ILE A 10 2.09 -1.92 -6.12
N SER A 11 3.27 -2.54 -5.97
CA SER A 11 3.58 -3.81 -6.62
C SER A 11 2.63 -4.93 -6.20
N LEU A 12 2.19 -4.96 -4.93
CA LEU A 12 1.24 -5.94 -4.43
C LEU A 12 -0.16 -5.67 -4.99
N LEU A 13 -0.60 -4.41 -4.99
CA LEU A 13 -1.88 -4.00 -5.57
C LEU A 13 -1.95 -4.19 -7.09
N GLN A 14 -0.83 -4.03 -7.80
CA GLN A 14 -0.74 -4.32 -9.23
C GLN A 14 -0.82 -5.82 -9.53
N GLN A 15 -0.36 -6.67 -8.61
CA GLN A 15 -0.51 -8.12 -8.72
C GLN A 15 -1.94 -8.56 -8.38
N ASP A 16 -2.53 -7.96 -7.34
CA ASP A 16 -3.87 -8.23 -6.87
C ASP A 16 -4.50 -6.97 -6.26
N ALA A 17 -5.33 -6.30 -7.05
CA ALA A 17 -6.01 -5.07 -6.66
C ALA A 17 -7.11 -5.30 -5.62
N GLY A 18 -7.54 -6.55 -5.40
CA GLY A 18 -8.51 -6.91 -4.36
C GLY A 18 -7.88 -7.11 -2.98
N MET A 19 -6.56 -7.06 -2.87
CA MET A 19 -5.85 -7.37 -1.64
C MET A 19 -6.16 -6.34 -0.54
N PRO A 20 -6.66 -6.76 0.63
CA PRO A 20 -6.98 -5.83 1.71
C PRO A 20 -5.72 -5.21 2.30
N ALA A 21 -5.82 -3.95 2.71
CA ALA A 21 -4.72 -3.18 3.31
C ALA A 21 -4.03 -3.89 4.48
N ARG A 22 -4.76 -4.72 5.25
CA ARG A 22 -4.19 -5.53 6.34
C ARG A 22 -3.18 -6.56 5.82
N GLU A 23 -3.51 -7.22 4.71
CA GLU A 23 -2.69 -8.30 4.15
C GLU A 23 -1.46 -7.70 3.45
N ILE A 24 -1.63 -6.54 2.82
CA ILE A 24 -0.52 -5.74 2.32
C ILE A 24 0.41 -5.36 3.49
N ALA A 25 -0.14 -4.89 4.62
CA ALA A 25 0.63 -4.53 5.80
C ALA A 25 1.46 -5.72 6.32
N GLU A 26 0.86 -6.91 6.40
CA GLU A 26 1.56 -8.14 6.76
C GLU A 26 2.70 -8.46 5.78
N LYS A 27 2.45 -8.37 4.47
CA LYS A 27 3.47 -8.65 3.41
C LYS A 27 4.62 -7.65 3.39
N VAL A 28 4.39 -6.40 3.80
CA VAL A 28 5.43 -5.36 3.89
C VAL A 28 6.04 -5.23 5.29
N ASN A 29 5.70 -6.15 6.22
CA ASN A 29 6.14 -6.15 7.62
C ASN A 29 5.84 -4.82 8.34
N LEU A 30 4.63 -4.29 8.15
CA LEU A 30 4.12 -3.10 8.83
C LEU A 30 2.89 -3.41 9.66
N THR A 31 2.62 -2.54 10.63
CA THR A 31 1.32 -2.53 11.31
C THR A 31 0.23 -1.96 10.39
N PRO A 32 -1.04 -2.34 10.59
CA PRO A 32 -2.14 -1.91 9.71
C PRO A 32 -2.31 -0.38 9.65
N THR A 33 -2.12 0.30 10.77
CA THR A 33 -2.32 1.76 10.91
C THR A 33 -1.43 2.60 9.99
N PRO A 34 -0.09 2.43 9.96
CA PRO A 34 0.77 3.16 9.02
C PRO A 34 0.60 2.70 7.56
N CYS A 35 0.25 1.42 7.32
CA CYS A 35 -0.01 0.93 5.97
C CYS A 35 -1.24 1.61 5.37
N TRP A 36 -2.32 1.74 6.15
CA TRP A 36 -3.54 2.41 5.70
C TRP A 36 -3.29 3.88 5.36
N ARG A 37 -2.55 4.61 6.21
CA ARG A 37 -2.13 6.00 5.92
C ARG A 37 -1.34 6.14 4.62
N ARG A 38 -0.50 5.15 4.29
CA ARG A 38 0.28 5.13 3.05
C ARG A 38 -0.61 4.87 1.84
N ILE A 39 -1.51 3.88 1.93
CA ILE A 39 -2.48 3.58 0.86
C ILE A 39 -3.36 4.80 0.58
N GLN A 40 -3.93 5.40 1.63
CA GLN A 40 -4.79 6.58 1.49
C GLN A 40 -4.03 7.76 0.86
N ARG A 41 -2.74 7.93 1.18
CA ARG A 41 -1.89 8.93 0.53
C ARG A 41 -1.67 8.62 -0.95
N LEU A 42 -1.42 7.36 -1.29
CA LEU A 42 -1.22 6.92 -2.66
C LEU A 42 -2.50 7.05 -3.51
N GLU A 43 -3.68 6.83 -2.92
CA GLU A 43 -4.98 7.13 -3.54
C GLU A 43 -5.15 8.65 -3.76
N ASN A 44 -4.88 9.46 -2.73
CA ASN A 44 -4.97 10.93 -2.82
C ASN A 44 -3.98 11.53 -3.84
N ASP A 45 -2.79 10.94 -3.95
CA ASP A 45 -1.76 11.32 -4.91
C ASP A 45 -2.10 10.82 -6.34
N GLY A 46 -3.20 10.06 -6.53
CA GLY A 46 -3.64 9.52 -7.82
C GLY A 46 -2.79 8.37 -8.36
N VAL A 47 -2.01 7.72 -7.48
CA VAL A 47 -1.09 6.63 -7.82
C VAL A 47 -1.82 5.28 -7.86
N ILE A 48 -2.84 5.11 -7.03
CA ILE A 48 -3.74 3.94 -6.99
C ILE A 48 -5.14 4.44 -7.40
N THR A 49 -5.86 3.68 -8.23
CA THR A 49 -7.19 4.02 -8.75
C THR A 49 -8.10 2.80 -8.66
#